data_AF-A0A7V4IXF1-F1
#
_entry.id   AF-A0A7V4IXF1-F1
#
_cell.length_a   1.000
_cell.length_b   1.000
_cell.length_c   1.000
_cell.angle_alpha   90.00
_cell.angle_beta   90.00
_cell.angle_gamma   90.00
#
_symmetry.space_group_name_H-M   'P 1'
#
loop_
_entity.id
_entity.type
_entity.pdbx_description
1 polymer ?
#
loop_
_entity_poly.entity_id
_entity_poly.type
_entity_poly.pdbx_seq_one_letter_code
_entity_poly.pdbx_strand_id
1 'polypeptide(L)' 'MATALSNVKTKPEAIERAREDFPILSTRVHGKRLVYLDSAATTQKPRCVIEALENYYTHYNANIHRGVHALSQRAT' A
#
# COMPACT_ATOMS: atom_id res chain seq x y z
N MET A 1 11.60 26.22 19.15
CA MET A 1 10.71 25.30 19.90
C MET A 1 10.71 23.96 19.19
N ALA A 2 11.43 22.97 19.72
CA ALA A 2 11.42 21.61 19.19
C ALA A 2 10.23 20.87 19.83
N THR A 3 9.17 20.64 19.05
CA THR A 3 8.06 19.80 19.48
C THR A 3 8.56 18.36 19.54
N ALA A 4 8.76 17.84 20.75
CA ALA A 4 9.10 16.45 20.98
C ALA A 4 8.01 15.56 20.35
N LEU A 5 8.41 14.69 19.43
CA LEU A 5 7.56 13.63 18.92
C LEU A 5 7.16 12.76 20.11
N SER A 6 5.89 12.84 20.49
CA SER A 6 5.29 12.01 21.54
C SER A 6 5.60 10.54 21.25
N ASN A 7 6.22 9.84 22.19
CA ASN A 7 6.47 8.40 22.11
C ASN A 7 5.14 7.65 22.01
N VAL A 8 4.72 7.34 20.78
CA VAL A 8 3.57 6.47 20.52
C VAL A 8 3.98 5.05 20.92
N LYS A 9 3.55 4.60 22.11
CA LYS A 9 3.66 3.19 22.50
C LYS A 9 2.63 2.38 21.70
N THR A 10 2.98 1.99 20.49
CA THR A 10 2.15 1.08 19.67
C THR A 10 2.32 -0.35 20.18
N LYS A 11 1.20 -1.06 20.38
CA LYS A 11 1.21 -2.44 20.85
C LYS A 11 1.95 -3.36 19.87
N PRO A 12 2.83 -4.28 20.31
CA PRO A 12 3.56 -5.18 19.42
C PRO A 12 2.66 -5.96 18.46
N GLU A 13 1.51 -6.45 18.94
CA GLU A 13 0.54 -7.16 18.10
C GLU A 13 -0.08 -6.28 17.00
N ALA A 14 -0.20 -4.97 17.22
CA ALA A 14 -0.69 -4.06 16.20
C ALA A 14 0.36 -3.81 15.11
N ILE A 15 1.64 -3.78 15.48
CA ILE A 15 2.75 -3.64 14.55
C ILE A 15 2.84 -4.88 13.66
N GLU A 16 2.77 -6.09 14.23
CA GLU A 16 2.85 -7.32 13.44
C GLU A 16 1.68 -7.44 12.45
N ARG A 17 0.44 -7.13 12.88
CA ARG A 17 -0.71 -7.07 11.96
C ARG A 17 -0.47 -6.07 10.82
N ALA A 18 0.04 -4.88 11.12
CA ALA A 18 0.34 -3.91 10.08
C ALA A 18 1.41 -4.42 9.11
N ARG A 19 2.42 -5.20 9.56
CA ARG A 19 3.43 -5.78 8.66
C ARG A 19 2.84 -6.83 7.70
N GLU A 20 1.82 -7.57 8.13
CA GLU A 20 1.13 -8.56 7.30
C GLU A 20 0.38 -7.94 6.12
N ASP A 21 0.01 -6.67 6.23
CA ASP A 21 -0.59 -5.90 5.13
C ASP A 21 0.42 -5.57 4.03
N PHE A 22 1.73 -5.55 4.30
CA PHE A 22 2.77 -5.26 3.31
C PHE A 22 3.48 -6.55 2.88
N PRO A 23 3.00 -7.23 1.82
CA PRO A 23 3.47 -8.57 1.47
C PRO A 23 4.98 -8.64 1.22
N ILE A 24 5.58 -7.59 0.65
CA ILE A 24 7.03 -7.53 0.37
C ILE A 24 7.90 -7.62 1.63
N LEU A 25 7.40 -7.25 2.81
CA LEU A 25 8.16 -7.33 4.06
C LEU A 25 8.40 -8.77 4.54
N SER A 26 7.70 -9.75 3.95
CA SER A 26 7.95 -11.18 4.16
C SER A 26 9.09 -11.73 3.30
N THR A 27 9.51 -11.01 2.26
CA THR A 27 10.54 -11.44 1.31
C THR A 27 11.93 -11.49 1.93
N ARG A 28 12.79 -12.37 1.38
CA ARG A 28 14.21 -12.45 1.73
C ARG A 28 15.08 -11.83 0.64
N VAL A 29 16.06 -11.02 1.05
CA VAL A 29 17.09 -10.43 0.20
C VAL A 29 18.44 -10.87 0.74
N HIS A 30 19.29 -11.45 -0.11
CA HIS A 30 20.57 -12.08 0.28
C HIS A 30 20.41 -13.08 1.45
N GLY A 31 19.35 -13.89 1.41
CA GLY A 31 19.04 -14.90 2.44
C GLY A 31 18.47 -14.36 3.76
N LYS A 32 18.44 -13.03 3.96
CA LYS A 32 17.95 -12.38 5.18
C LYS A 32 16.57 -11.75 4.95
N ARG A 33 15.76 -11.63 6.00
CA ARG A 33 14.46 -10.94 5.92
C ARG A 33 14.69 -9.48 5.51
N LEU A 34 13.86 -8.96 4.61
CA LEU A 34 13.92 -7.57 4.18
C LEU A 34 13.73 -6.60 5.36
N VAL A 35 14.65 -5.65 5.48
CA VAL A 35 14.54 -4.47 6.35
C VAL A 35 14.67 -3.24 5.45
N TYR A 36 13.54 -2.60 5.16
CA TYR A 36 13.48 -1.48 4.22
C TYR A 36 13.55 -0.14 4.97
N LEU A 37 14.71 0.52 4.92
CA LEU A 37 14.97 1.80 5.61
C LEU A 37 15.07 3.01 4.67
N ASP A 38 14.58 2.88 3.44
CA ASP A 38 14.59 3.93 2.42
C ASP A 38 13.19 4.49 2.15
N SER A 39 12.36 4.57 3.20
CA SER A 39 10.95 5.00 3.07
C SER A 39 10.80 6.46 2.67
N ALA A 40 11.85 7.28 2.81
CA ALA A 40 11.85 8.68 2.40
C ALA A 40 11.89 8.85 0.88
N ALA A 41 12.51 7.91 0.14
CA ALA A 41 12.51 7.92 -1.31
C ALA A 41 11.18 7.38 -1.87
N THR A 42 10.68 6.25 -1.33
CA THR A 42 9.37 5.70 -1.67
C THR A 42 8.90 4.72 -0.60
N THR A 43 7.59 4.46 -0.56
CA THR A 43 6.99 3.56 0.44
C THR A 43 6.49 2.27 -0.19
N GLN A 44 6.58 1.18 0.57
CA GLN A 44 5.97 -0.10 0.21
C GLN A 44 4.44 0.02 0.19
N LYS A 45 3.77 -0.80 -0.60
CA LYS A 45 2.32 -0.74 -0.79
C LYS A 45 1.62 -1.85 0.02
N PRO A 46 0.59 -1.52 0.80
CA PRO A 46 -0.21 -2.54 1.46
C PRO A 46 -1.08 -3.28 0.44
N ARG A 47 -1.52 -4.49 0.80
CA ARG A 47 -2.29 -5.40 -0.06
C ARG A 47 -3.56 -4.74 -0.60
N CYS A 48 -4.32 -4.02 0.23
CA CYS A 48 -5.55 -3.35 -0.19
C CYS A 48 -5.35 -2.34 -1.34
N VAL A 49 -4.20 -1.66 -1.39
CA VAL A 49 -3.88 -0.72 -2.48
C VAL A 49 -3.55 -1.49 -3.76
N ILE A 50 -2.83 -2.61 -3.64
CA ILE A 50 -2.50 -3.48 -4.78
C ILE A 50 -3.78 -4.07 -5.36
N GLU A 51 -4.66 -4.63 -4.52
CA GLU A 51 -5.94 -5.21 -4.91
C GLU A 51 -6.86 -4.17 -5.55
N ALA A 52 -6.89 -2.95 -5.05
CA ALA A 52 -7.68 -1.87 -5.66
C ALA A 52 -7.19 -1.54 -7.08
N LEU A 53 -5.87 -1.44 -7.28
CA LEU A 53 -5.28 -1.22 -8.60
C LEU A 53 -5.54 -2.39 -9.54
N GLU A 54 -5.34 -3.62 -9.07
CA GLU A 54 -5.62 -4.83 -9.83
C GLU A 54 -7.09 -4.89 -10.25
N ASN A 55 -8.02 -4.67 -9.33
CA ASN A 55 -9.45 -4.65 -9.60
C ASN A 55 -9.82 -3.57 -10.62
N TYR A 56 -9.24 -2.37 -10.51
CA TYR A 56 -9.42 -1.30 -11.50
C TYR A 56 -8.97 -1.73 -12.89
N TYR A 57 -7.73 -2.22 -13.02
CA TYR A 57 -7.18 -2.56 -14.33
C TYR A 57 -7.83 -3.79 -14.96
N THR A 58 -8.34 -4.72 -14.16
CA THR A 58 -8.98 -5.95 -14.64
C THR A 58 -10.47 -5.77 -14.99
N HIS A 59 -11.19 -4.86 -14.33
CA HIS A 59 -12.65 -4.73 -14.50
C HIS A 59 -13.14 -3.36 -14.98
N TYR A 60 -12.39 -2.28 -14.73
CA TYR A 60 -12.89 -0.91 -14.87
C TYR A 60 -12.00 -0.02 -15.77
N ASN A 61 -10.96 -0.57 -16.40
CA ASN A 61 -10.01 0.21 -17.19
C ASN A 61 -10.69 0.90 -18.38
N ALA A 62 -10.91 2.21 -18.25
CA ALA A 62 -11.47 3.06 -19.29
C ALA A 62 -10.95 4.49 -19.15
N ASN A 63 -10.96 5.24 -20.25
CA ASN A 63 -10.62 6.66 -20.22
C ASN A 63 -11.79 7.46 -19.63
N ILE A 64 -11.51 8.32 -18.65
CA ILE A 64 -12.50 9.00 -17.79
C ILE A 64 -13.30 10.10 -18.52
N HIS A 65 -12.80 10.59 -19.66
CA HIS A 65 -13.29 11.84 -20.28
C HIS A 65 -14.22 11.69 -21.49
N ARG A 66 -14.45 10.49 -22.05
CA ARG A 66 -15.32 10.31 -23.25
C ARG A 66 -16.12 9.00 -23.25
N GLY A 67 -16.68 8.63 -22.11
CA GLY A 67 -17.41 7.36 -21.98
C GLY A 67 -18.92 7.54 -21.92
N VAL A 68 -19.60 7.45 -23.06
CA VAL A 68 -21.07 7.22 -23.12
C VAL A 68 -21.38 5.71 -22.98
N HIS A 69 -20.46 4.94 -22.41
CA HIS A 69 -20.52 3.48 -22.28
C HIS A 69 -20.37 3.03 -20.82
N ALA A 70 -21.00 1.89 -20.48
CA ALA A 70 -21.23 1.41 -19.12
C ALA A 70 -19.99 1.29 -18.21
N LEU A 71 -18.79 1.10 -18.78
CA LEU A 71 -17.54 1.01 -18.01
C LEU A 71 -17.09 2.37 -17.45
N SER A 72 -17.41 3.48 -18.14
CA SER A 72 -17.07 4.83 -17.67
C SER A 72 -17.86 5.26 -16.44
N GLN A 73 -19.07 4.72 -16.24
CA GLN A 73 -19.89 5.00 -15.06
C GLN A 73 -19.47 4.18 -13.82
N ARG A 74 -18.78 3.06 -14.00
CA ARG A 74 -18.32 2.18 -12.91
C ARG A 74 -16.90 2.51 -12.41
N ALA A 75 -16.17 3.33 -13.16
CA ALA A 75 -14.80 3.74 -12.84
C ALA A 75 -14.71 4.99 -11.93
N THR A 76 -15.84 5.56 -11.49
CA THR A 76 -15.94 6.72 -10.58
C THR A 76 -16.52 6.29 -9.25
#